data_AF-A0A351Z2R8-F1
#
_entry.id   AF-A0A351Z2R8-F1
#
_cell.length_a   1.000
_cell.length_b   1.000
_cell.length_c   1.000
_cell.angle_alpha   90.00
_cell.angle_beta   90.00
_cell.angle_gamma   90.00
#
_symmetry.space_group_name_H-M   'P 1'
#
loop_
_entity.id
_entity.type
_entity.pdbx_description
1 polymer ?
#
loop_
_entity_poly.entity_id
_entity_poly.type
_entity_poly.pdbx_seq_one_letter_code
_entity_poly.pdbx_strand_id
1 'polypeptide(L)' 'MAVMDCASGQIVKKGQRIAHIIDIGSEAPEIEVIEADQDMYIISTRLNPPVDTGDRIAFAGTKWQDYE' A
#
# COMPACT_ATOMS: atom_id res chain seq x y z
N MET A 1 6.00 4.39 -10.43
CA MET A 1 4.58 4.76 -10.20
C MET A 1 3.95 3.72 -9.29
N ALA A 2 3.18 4.15 -8.30
CA ALA A 2 2.40 3.26 -7.46
C ALA A 2 1.07 2.89 -8.13
N VAL A 3 0.74 1.60 -8.12
CA VAL A 3 -0.56 1.06 -8.50
C VAL A 3 -1.19 0.47 -7.24
N MET A 4 -2.37 0.96 -6.87
CA MET A 4 -3.05 0.52 -5.65
C MET A 4 -3.83 -0.77 -5.92
N ASP A 5 -3.55 -1.82 -5.16
CA ASP A 5 -4.24 -3.13 -5.23
C ASP A 5 -5.39 -3.23 -4.20
N CYS A 6 -5.60 -2.18 -3.42
CA CYS A 6 -6.68 -2.05 -2.45
C CYS A 6 -7.38 -0.68 -2.54
N ALA A 7 -8.60 -0.59 -2.02
CA ALA A 7 -9.36 0.65 -1.93
C ALA A 7 -9.43 1.20 -0.50
N SER A 8 -9.58 2.52 -0.37
CA SER A 8 -10.00 3.15 0.88
C SER A 8 -11.31 2.53 1.36
N GLY A 9 -11.39 2.20 2.65
CA GLY A 9 -12.52 1.50 3.25
C GLY A 9 -12.43 -0.02 3.23
N GLN A 10 -11.40 -0.60 2.61
CA GLN A 10 -11.20 -2.04 2.53
C GLN A 10 -10.48 -2.58 3.78
N ILE A 11 -10.87 -3.78 4.23
CA ILE A 11 -10.05 -4.59 5.14
C ILE A 11 -9.09 -5.44 4.30
N VAL A 12 -7.80 -5.29 4.55
CA VAL A 12 -6.71 -6.05 3.93
C VAL A 12 -6.14 -7.00 4.98
N LYS A 13 -6.03 -8.28 4.63
CA LYS A 13 -5.48 -9.33 5.49
C LYS A 13 -3.96 -9.39 5.38
N LYS A 14 -3.30 -9.89 6.43
CA LYS A 14 -1.86 -10.18 6.39
C LYS A 14 -1.48 -10.95 5.12
N GLY A 15 -0.43 -10.50 4.44
CA GLY A 15 0.10 -11.05 3.19
C GLY A 15 -0.65 -10.64 1.92
N GLN A 16 -1.75 -9.87 2.03
CA GLN A 16 -2.40 -9.32 0.84
C GLN A 16 -1.67 -8.08 0.33
N ARG A 17 -1.66 -7.88 -0.98
CA ARG A 17 -1.05 -6.71 -1.62
C ARG A 17 -1.85 -5.45 -1.33
N ILE A 18 -1.14 -4.39 -0.95
CA ILE A 18 -1.66 -3.02 -0.79
C ILE A 18 -1.42 -2.25 -2.10
N ALA A 19 -0.21 -2.38 -2.64
CA ALA A 19 0.19 -1.76 -3.88
C ALA A 19 1.39 -2.49 -4.48
N HIS A 20 1.69 -2.18 -5.73
CA HIS A 20 2.97 -2.48 -6.36
C HIS A 20 3.51 -1.25 -7.08
N ILE A 21 4.83 -1.17 -7.19
CA ILE A 21 5.54 -0.08 -7.85
C ILE A 21 5.98 -0.56 -9.22
N ILE A 22 5.59 0.22 -10.24
CA ILE A 22 6.04 0.03 -11.61
C ILE A 22 7.09 1.08 -12.02
N ASP A 23 8.20 0.65 -12.62
CA ASP A 23 9.12 1.50 -13.37
C ASP A 23 8.67 1.55 -14.83
N ILE A 24 8.26 2.73 -15.28
CA ILE A 24 7.69 2.97 -16.61
C ILE A 24 8.80 2.99 -17.69
N GLY A 25 10.05 3.21 -17.30
CA GLY A 25 11.19 3.22 -18.21
C GLY A 25 11.89 1.87 -18.36
N SER A 26 11.50 0.86 -17.59
CA SER A 26 12.17 -0.44 -17.52
C SER A 26 11.48 -1.49 -18.38
N GLU A 27 12.26 -2.41 -18.97
CA GLU A 27 11.74 -3.61 -19.64
C GLU A 27 11.09 -4.60 -18.66
N ALA A 28 11.45 -4.52 -17.38
CA ALA A 28 10.83 -5.23 -16.26
C ALA A 28 10.09 -4.21 -15.38
N PRO A 29 8.77 -4.05 -15.54
CA PRO A 29 8.07 -2.91 -14.96
C PRO A 29 7.85 -3.07 -13.46
N GLU A 30 7.56 -4.24 -12.90
CA GLU A 30 7.30 -4.40 -11.46
C GLU A 30 8.61 -4.46 -10.67
N ILE A 31 8.86 -3.46 -9.81
CA ILE A 31 10.11 -3.35 -9.04
C ILE A 31 9.91 -3.64 -7.55
N GLU A 32 8.70 -3.46 -7.02
CA GLU A 32 8.42 -3.65 -5.61
C GLU A 32 6.95 -3.99 -5.36
N VAL A 33 6.70 -4.92 -4.46
CA VAL A 33 5.36 -5.27 -3.97
C VAL A 33 5.28 -4.90 -2.49
N ILE A 34 4.23 -4.17 -2.14
CA ILE A 34 3.98 -3.73 -0.77
C ILE A 34 2.80 -4.56 -0.24
N GLU A 35 3.11 -5.47 0.67
CA GLU A 35 2.13 -6.38 1.27
C GLU A 35 1.81 -5.95 2.71
N ALA A 36 0.59 -6.25 3.14
CA ALA A 36 0.14 -6.05 4.51
C ALA A 36 0.89 -6.98 5.47
N ASP A 37 1.60 -6.42 6.45
CA ASP A 37 2.31 -7.19 7.47
C ASP A 37 1.38 -7.78 8.55
N GLN A 38 0.17 -7.23 8.67
CA GLN A 38 -0.90 -7.65 9.55
C GLN A 38 -2.28 -7.30 8.97
N ASP A 39 -3.35 -7.74 9.64
CA ASP A 39 -4.70 -7.33 9.30
C ASP A 39 -4.89 -5.82 9.54
N MET A 40 -5.37 -5.11 8.52
CA MET A 40 -5.47 -3.65 8.55
C MET A 40 -6.69 -3.14 7.79
N TYR A 41 -7.18 -1.97 8.19
CA TYR A 41 -8.23 -1.22 7.52
C TYR A 41 -7.63 -0.04 6.78
N ILE A 42 -7.82 0.03 5.46
CA ILE A 42 -7.25 1.09 4.63
C ILE A 42 -8.07 2.37 4.80
N ILE A 43 -7.47 3.38 5.41
CA ILE A 43 -8.11 4.68 5.66
C ILE A 43 -8.11 5.50 4.37
N SER A 44 -6.97 5.54 3.69
CA SER A 44 -6.82 6.28 2.43
C SER A 44 -5.68 5.71 1.59
N THR A 45 -5.81 5.80 0.28
CA THR A 45 -4.78 5.42 -0.70
C THR A 45 -4.28 6.62 -1.50
N ARG A 46 -3.09 6.49 -2.09
CA ARG A 46 -2.53 7.49 -3.00
C ARG A 46 -3.35 7.57 -4.27
N LEU A 47 -3.67 8.81 -4.69
CA LEU A 47 -4.37 9.08 -5.96
C LEU A 47 -3.41 9.46 -7.10
N ASN A 48 -2.30 10.13 -6.78
CA ASN A 48 -1.29 10.54 -7.76
C ASN A 48 -0.24 9.43 -7.93
N PRO A 49 -0.18 8.76 -9.09
CA PRO A 49 0.65 7.55 -9.26
C PRO A 49 2.17 7.78 -9.22
N PRO A 50 2.75 8.91 -9.68
CA PRO A 50 4.17 9.18 -9.48
C PRO A 50 4.48 9.30 -7.98
N VAL A 51 5.49 8.52 -7.57
CA VAL A 51 5.98 8.44 -6.19
C VAL A 51 7.50 8.27 -6.22
N ASP A 52 8.14 8.80 -5.20
CA ASP A 52 9.57 8.61 -4.93
C ASP A 52 9.77 7.69 -3.71
N THR A 53 10.99 7.18 -3.54
CA THR A 53 11.34 6.40 -2.34
C THR A 53 11.08 7.21 -1.07
N GLY A 54 10.31 6.62 -0.15
CA GLY A 54 9.93 7.26 1.11
C GLY A 54 8.55 7.94 1.09
N ASP A 55 7.91 8.06 -0.08
CA ASP A 55 6.52 8.51 -0.17
C ASP A 55 5.56 7.54 0.52
N ARG A 56 4.56 8.10 1.20
CA ARG A 56 3.46 7.32 1.76
C ARG A 56 2.44 7.01 0.68
N ILE A 57 2.17 5.74 0.45
CA ILE A 57 1.21 5.26 -0.57
C ILE A 57 -0.18 4.93 0.00
N ALA A 58 -0.27 4.64 1.31
CA ALA A 58 -1.51 4.38 2.00
C ALA A 58 -1.40 4.73 3.48
N PHE A 59 -2.54 5.03 4.10
CA PHE A 59 -2.69 5.09 5.54
C PHE A 59 -3.63 3.96 5.96
N ALA A 60 -3.24 3.23 7.00
CA ALA A 60 -4.01 2.10 7.48
C ALA A 60 -4.16 2.18 9.00
N GLY A 61 -5.34 1.77 9.48
CA GLY A 61 -5.61 1.54 10.88
C GLY A 61 -5.45 0.06 11.20
N THR A 62 -4.83 -0.24 12.33
CA THR A 62 -4.78 -1.58 12.91
C THR A 62 -5.81 -1.67 14.04
N LYS A 63 -5.94 -2.85 14.64
CA LYS A 63 -6.78 -3.01 15.83
C LYS A 63 -6.30 -2.05 16.93
N TRP A 64 -7.25 -1.32 17.53
CA TRP A 64 -6.97 -0.49 18.70
C TRP A 64 -6.38 -1.32 19.84
N GLN A 65 -5.35 -0.79 20.47
CA GLN A 65 -4.74 -1.35 21.67
C GLN A 65 -4.58 -0.21 22.67
N ASP A 66 -5.08 -0.44 23.89
CA ASP A 66 -4.80 0.47 25.01
C ASP A 66 -3.33 0.27 25.42
N TYR A 67 -2.63 1.38 25.63
CA TYR A 67 -1.29 1.33 26.21
C TYR A 67 -1.44 1.09 27.71
N GLU A 68 -0.96 -0.05 28.20
CA GLU A 68 -0.78 -0.33 29.63
C GLU A 68 0.44 0.41 30.21
#